data_AF-A0A838JX37-F1
#
_entry.id   AF-A0A838JX37-F1
#
_cell.length_a   1.000
_cell.length_b   1.000
_cell.length_c   1.000
_cell.angle_alpha   90.00
_cell.angle_beta   90.00
_cell.angle_gamma   90.00
#
_symmetry.space_group_name_H-M   'P 1'
#
loop_
_entity.id
_entity.type
_entity.pdbx_description
1 polymer ?
#
loop_
_entity_poly.entity_id
_entity_poly.type
_entity_poly.pdbx_seq_one_letter_code
_entity_poly.pdbx_strand_id
1 'polypeptide(L)' 'MREREPGLRHAEAHRVRLDVATGVCVFTQEVGGTHAGNGHDLRLEAVDEPMPDELFETKRSGLLRRLRNR' A
#
# COMPACT_ATOMS: atom_id res chain seq x y z
N MET A 1 -6.16 9.86 -15.19
CA MET A 1 -5.03 10.43 -14.43
C MET A 1 -5.66 11.30 -13.35
N ARG A 2 -5.56 10.93 -12.06
CA ARG A 2 -6.12 11.78 -10.99
C ARG A 2 -5.41 13.12 -11.07
N GLU A 3 -6.18 14.21 -11.12
CA GLU A 3 -5.62 15.56 -11.15
C GLU A 3 -4.80 15.74 -9.88
N ARG A 4 -3.53 16.13 -10.04
CA ARG A 4 -2.60 16.28 -8.92
C ARG A 4 -3.11 17.42 -8.05
N GLU A 5 -3.41 17.14 -6.78
CA GLU A 5 -3.96 18.14 -5.86
C GLU A 5 -3.10 19.42 -5.89
N PRO A 6 -3.70 20.61 -6.10
CA PRO A 6 -2.95 21.85 -6.13
C PRO A 6 -2.25 22.05 -4.78
N GLY A 7 -0.92 22.13 -4.81
CA GLY A 7 -0.07 22.19 -3.61
C GLY A 7 0.73 20.91 -3.30
N LEU A 8 0.55 19.83 -4.06
CA LEU A 8 1.30 18.59 -3.85
C LEU A 8 2.81 18.77 -4.09
N ARG A 9 3.57 18.83 -3.00
CA ARG A 9 5.03 18.65 -2.94
C ARG A 9 5.39 17.17 -2.97
N HIS A 10 6.33 16.83 -3.83
CA HIS A 10 6.94 15.50 -3.85
C HIS A 10 7.79 15.29 -2.60
N ALA A 11 7.87 14.05 -2.15
CA ALA A 11 8.80 13.62 -1.12
C ALA A 11 10.24 13.99 -1.51
N GLU A 12 11.02 14.48 -0.54
CA GLU A 12 12.46 14.67 -0.70
C GLU A 12 13.19 13.31 -0.60
N ALA A 13 12.67 12.42 0.24
CA ALA A 13 13.15 11.06 0.40
C ALA A 13 12.05 10.14 0.95
N HIS A 14 12.33 8.84 0.94
CA HIS A 14 11.51 7.84 1.63
C HIS A 14 12.38 7.07 2.62
N ARG A 15 11.90 6.91 3.85
CA ARG A 15 12.45 5.93 4.79
C ARG A 15 11.82 4.58 4.48
N VAL A 16 12.65 3.60 4.19
CA VAL A 16 12.24 2.23 3.86
C VAL A 16 12.83 1.27 4.86
N ARG A 17 12.04 0.28 5.31
CA ARG A 17 12.57 -0.91 5.99
C ARG A 17 12.25 -2.13 5.16
N LEU A 18 13.26 -2.99 5.02
CA LEU A 18 13.14 -4.28 4.38
C LEU A 18 13.27 -5.35 5.45
N ASP A 19 12.46 -6.40 5.33
CA ASP A 19 12.73 -7.64 6.05
C ASP A 19 13.97 -8.30 5.45
N VAL A 20 14.94 -8.65 6.29
CA VAL A 20 16.26 -9.13 5.83
C VAL A 20 16.18 -10.55 5.28
N ALA A 21 15.27 -11.37 5.78
CA ALA A 21 15.12 -12.75 5.34
C ALA A 21 14.48 -12.84 3.95
N THR A 22 13.50 -11.98 3.67
CA THR A 22 12.67 -12.05 2.47
C THR A 22 12.97 -10.97 1.43
N GLY A 23 13.65 -9.88 1.83
CA GLY A 23 13.85 -8.70 1.00
C GLY A 23 12.58 -7.86 0.76
N VAL A 24 11.46 -8.21 1.39
CA VAL A 24 10.18 -7.51 1.22
C VAL A 24 10.19 -6.19 1.97
N CYS A 25 9.66 -5.14 1.33
CA CYS A 25 9.45 -3.85 1.99
C CYS A 25 8.31 -3.96 3.01
N VAL A 26 8.66 -3.81 4.29
CA VAL A 26 7.71 -3.90 5.41
C VAL A 26 7.32 -2.53 5.96
N PHE A 27 8.07 -1.47 5.64
CA PHE A 27 7.73 -0.13 6.07
C PHE A 27 8.12 0.90 5.02
N THR A 28 7.25 1.87 4.78
CA THR A 28 7.55 3.07 4.01
C THR A 28 7.07 4.30 4.75
N GLN A 29 7.79 5.40 4.61
CA GLN A 29 7.38 6.70 5.13
C GLN A 29 7.95 7.82 4.27
N GLU A 30 7.10 8.77 3.90
CA GLU A 30 7.49 9.99 3.19
C GLU A 30 8.26 10.95 4.11
N VAL A 31 9.32 11.56 3.59
CA VAL A 31 10.12 12.60 4.26
C VAL A 31 10.10 13.87 3.41
N GLY A 32 9.74 15.01 4.01
CA GLY A 32 9.84 16.35 3.42
C GLY A 32 8.75 16.74 2.41
N GLY A 33 7.91 15.81 1.95
CA GLY A 33 6.82 16.12 1.03
C GLY A 33 5.47 16.38 1.71
N THR A 34 4.42 16.43 0.90
CA THR A 34 3.05 16.77 1.35
C THR A 34 2.52 15.83 2.42
N HIS A 35 2.89 14.55 2.34
CA HIS A 35 2.42 13.52 3.27
C HIS A 35 3.53 13.07 4.20
N ALA A 36 4.49 13.96 4.53
CA ALA A 36 5.57 13.62 5.44
C ALA A 36 5.05 12.98 6.73
N GLY A 37 5.59 11.81 7.06
CA GLY A 37 5.11 11.00 8.18
C GLY A 37 4.11 9.91 7.80
N ASN A 38 3.35 10.07 6.70
CA ASN A 38 2.44 9.04 6.19
C ASN A 38 3.21 7.91 5.51
N GLY A 39 2.60 6.74 5.53
CA GLY A 39 3.11 5.56 4.87
C GLY A 39 2.35 4.31 5.27
N HIS A 40 3.01 3.16 5.15
CA HIS A 40 2.43 1.86 5.41
C HIS A 40 3.41 1.02 6.21
N ASP A 41 2.87 0.23 7.15
CA ASP A 41 3.59 -0.78 7.92
C ASP A 41 2.92 -2.13 7.64
N LEU A 42 3.73 -3.12 7.30
CA LEU A 42 3.31 -4.45 6.93
C LEU A 42 4.01 -5.47 7.82
N ARG A 43 3.25 -6.45 8.28
CA ARG A 43 3.76 -7.62 8.97
C ARG A 43 3.64 -8.83 8.04
N LEU A 44 4.75 -9.56 7.88
CA LEU A 44 4.73 -10.83 7.18
C LEU A 44 4.25 -11.90 8.14
N GLU A 45 3.13 -12.54 7.83
CA GLU A 45 2.56 -13.59 8.68
C GLU A 45 3.08 -14.99 8.31
N ALA A 46 3.44 -15.22 7.04
CA ALA A 46 4.05 -16.47 6.58
C ALA A 46 4.82 -16.27 5.26
N VAL A 47 5.84 -17.10 5.03
CA VAL A 47 6.73 -17.09 3.84
C VAL A 47 6.99 -18.53 3.42
N ASP A 48 6.92 -18.82 2.13
CA ASP A 48 7.09 -20.17 1.56
C ASP A 48 6.14 -21.25 2.14
N GLU A 49 5.14 -20.83 2.90
CA GLU A 49 4.11 -21.70 3.44
C GLU A 49 2.95 -21.84 2.44
N PRO A 50 2.40 -23.05 2.24
CA PRO A 50 1.17 -23.24 1.49
C PRO A 50 0.04 -22.41 2.13
N MET A 51 -0.50 -21.47 1.37
CA MET A 51 -1.60 -20.62 1.84
C MET A 51 -2.95 -21.14 1.33
N PRO A 52 -4.00 -21.17 2.17
CA PRO A 52 -5.34 -21.55 1.74
C PRO A 52 -5.90 -20.58 0.69
N ASP A 53 -6.62 -21.11 -0.31
CA ASP A 53 -7.19 -20.34 -1.42
C ASP A 53 -8.15 -19.24 -0.92
N GLU A 54 -8.84 -19.48 0.20
CA GLU A 54 -9.76 -18.55 0.84
C GLU A 54 -9.11 -17.22 1.23
N LEU A 55 -7.78 -17.17 1.43
CA LEU A 55 -7.03 -15.93 1.68
C LEU A 55 -6.97 -15.01 0.45
N PHE A 56 -7.10 -15.58 -0.75
CA PHE A 56 -7.00 -14.87 -2.03
C PHE A 56 -8.34 -14.68 -2.71
N GLU A 57 -9.40 -15.30 -2.18
CA GLU A 57 -10.77 -15.04 -2.60
C GLU A 57 -11.10 -13.58 -2.30
N THR A 58 -11.06 -12.76 -3.35
CA THR A 58 -11.51 -11.37 -3.29
C THR A 58 -12.97 -11.37 -2.84
N LYS A 59 -13.23 -11.04 -1.56
CA LYS A 59 -14.47 -10.36 -1.22
C LYS A 59 -14.44 -9.07 -2.02
N ARG A 60 -15.08 -9.08 -3.18
CA ARG A 60 -15.30 -7.89 -4.00
C ARG A 60 -15.93 -6.86 -3.07
N SER A 61 -15.11 -5.99 -2.50
CA SER A 61 -15.59 -4.90 -1.67
C SER A 61 -16.53 -4.15 -2.58
N GLY A 62 -17.80 -4.07 -2.19
CA GLY A 62 -18.91 -3.60 -3.03
C GLY A 62 -18.82 -2.12 -3.41
N LEU A 63 -17.63 -1.52 -3.41
CA LEU A 63 -17.37 -0.13 -3.72
C LEU A 63 -17.32 0.17 -5.23
N LEU A 64 -17.60 -0.82 -6.09
CA LEU A 64 -17.78 -0.62 -7.54
C LEU A 64 -19.17 -1.04 -8.06
N ARG A 65 -20.20 -1.18 -7.20
CA ARG A 65 -21.59 -1.43 -7.64
C ARG A 65 -22.44 -0.15 -7.81
N ARG A 66 -21.83 1.04 -7.87
CA ARG A 66 -22.56 2.32 -7.99
C ARG A 66 -22.24 3.16 -9.23
N LEU A 67 -21.67 2.55 -10.28
CA LEU A 67 -21.43 3.23 -11.56
C LEU A 67 -21.91 2.44 -12.80
N ARG A 68 -22.84 1.50 -12.63
CA ARG A 68 -23.48 0.82 -13.77
C ARG A 68 -24.97 0.65 -13.53
N ASN A 69 -25.67 1.77 -13.55
CA ASN A 69 -27.05 1.91 -14.00
C ASN A 69 -27.30 3.42 -14.12
N ARG A 70 -27.06 3.94 -15.32
CA ARG A 70 -27.68 5.17 -15.80
C ARG A 70 -28.45 4.79 -17.05
#